data_AF-A0A849QMP8-F1
#
_entry.id   AF-A0A849QMP8-F1
#
_cell.length_a   1.000
_cell.length_b   1.000
_cell.length_c   1.000
_cell.angle_alpha   90.00
_cell.angle_beta   90.00
_cell.angle_gamma   90.00
#
_symmetry.space_group_name_H-M   'P 1'
#
loop_
_entity.id
_entity.type
_entity.pdbx_description
1 polymer ?
#
loop_
_entity_poly.entity_id
_entity_poly.type
_entity_poly.pdbx_seq_one_letter_code
_entity_poly.pdbx_strand_id
1 'polypeptide(L)'
;MVDVFYTGLFFIFLYLIYYLFIPLTMLFISSYVAAIIMLLFPIIFLLSIPEKGIEFLAYAQVEFFNEVVTINNLHILLFIWASLFGIIMYTEILSRYISLALVEQDYLKDKKT
;
A
#
# COMPACT_ATOMS: atom_id res chain seq x y z
N MET A 1 3.23 6.26 -31.65
CA MET A 1 2.49 5.06 -31.20
C MET A 1 3.38 4.16 -30.34
N VAL A 2 4.62 3.93 -30.75
CA VAL A 2 5.64 3.18 -29.98
C VAL A 2 6.03 3.87 -28.64
N ASP A 3 6.16 5.20 -28.62
CA ASP A 3 6.56 5.94 -27.40
C ASP A 3 5.52 5.90 -26.26
N VAL A 4 4.23 5.92 -26.62
CA VAL A 4 3.11 5.83 -25.66
C VAL A 4 3.10 4.46 -24.98
N PHE A 5 3.40 3.39 -25.73
CA PHE A 5 3.48 2.04 -25.20
C PHE A 5 4.62 1.90 -24.18
N TYR A 6 5.82 2.38 -24.50
CA TYR A 6 6.96 2.33 -23.58
C TYR A 6 6.74 3.18 -22.33
N THR A 7 6.08 4.33 -22.48
CA THR A 7 5.75 5.22 -21.37
C THR A 7 4.74 4.57 -20.43
N GLY A 8 3.70 3.91 -20.97
CA GLY A 8 2.75 3.15 -20.15
C GLY A 8 3.40 1.98 -19.40
N LEU A 9 4.26 1.22 -20.08
CA LEU A 9 4.98 0.08 -19.50
C LEU A 9 5.93 0.52 -18.38
N PHE A 10 6.59 1.67 -18.55
CA PHE A 10 7.42 2.30 -17.52
C PHE A 10 6.61 2.64 -16.26
N PHE A 11 5.42 3.24 -16.38
CA PHE A 11 4.58 3.56 -15.23
C PHE A 11 4.08 2.32 -14.49
N ILE A 12 3.70 1.27 -15.23
CA ILE A 12 3.32 -0.02 -14.64
C ILE A 12 4.49 -0.60 -13.82
N PHE A 13 5.69 -0.56 -14.39
CA PHE A 13 6.89 -1.06 -13.71
C PHE A 13 7.21 -0.26 -12.44
N LEU A 14 7.11 1.07 -12.51
CA LEU A 14 7.31 1.96 -11.36
C LEU A 14 6.27 1.70 -10.27
N TYR A 15 5.01 1.49 -10.64
CA TYR A 15 3.94 1.14 -9.72
C TYR A 15 4.17 -0.21 -9.04
N LEU A 16 4.67 -1.20 -9.79
CA LEU A 16 5.02 -2.52 -9.25
C LEU A 16 6.19 -2.43 -8.25
N ILE A 17 7.21 -1.65 -8.56
CA ILE A 17 8.32 -1.37 -7.63
C ILE A 17 7.79 -0.72 -6.35
N TYR A 18 6.96 0.30 -6.48
CA TYR A 18 6.34 0.97 -5.33
C TYR A 18 5.56 -0.03 -4.47
N TYR A 19 4.74 -0.89 -5.09
CA TYR A 19 3.97 -1.90 -4.38
C TYR A 19 4.84 -2.90 -3.61
N LEU A 20 5.96 -3.35 -4.19
CA LEU A 20 6.91 -4.24 -3.52
C LEU A 20 7.71 -3.52 -2.42
N PHE A 21 8.00 -2.24 -2.62
CA PHE A 21 8.79 -1.44 -1.68
C PHE A 21 8.09 -1.26 -0.33
N ILE A 22 6.75 -1.18 -0.28
CA ILE A 22 5.98 -1.05 0.96
C ILE A 22 6.18 -2.24 1.93
N PRO A 23 5.91 -3.51 1.54
CA PRO A 23 6.13 -4.65 2.43
C PRO A 23 7.62 -4.86 2.76
N LEU A 24 8.54 -4.55 1.83
CA LEU A 24 9.99 -4.54 2.13
C LEU A 24 10.32 -3.55 3.25
N THR A 25 9.80 -2.32 3.18
CA THR A 25 9.98 -1.32 4.23
C THR A 25 9.37 -1.78 5.56
N MET A 26 8.20 -2.40 5.51
CA MET A 26 7.53 -2.94 6.70
C MET A 26 8.38 -4.01 7.38
N LEU A 27 8.97 -4.93 6.61
CA LEU A 27 9.76 -6.05 7.12
C LEU A 27 11.13 -5.64 7.67
N PHE A 28 11.83 -4.73 6.98
CA PHE A 28 13.22 -4.42 7.28
C PHE A 28 13.44 -3.12 8.05
N ILE A 29 12.43 -2.23 8.11
CA ILE A 29 12.55 -0.92 8.74
C ILE A 29 11.52 -0.77 9.86
N SER A 30 10.25 -0.58 9.51
CA SER A 30 9.16 -0.39 10.47
C SER A 30 7.80 -0.39 9.78
N SER A 31 6.80 -0.96 10.45
CA SER A 31 5.38 -0.87 10.09
C SER A 31 4.90 0.58 9.97
N TYR A 32 5.32 1.47 10.87
CA TYR A 32 4.97 2.89 10.85
C TYR A 32 5.52 3.62 9.63
N VAL A 33 6.79 3.38 9.30
CA VAL A 33 7.43 4.01 8.13
C VAL A 33 6.77 3.53 6.85
N ALA A 34 6.46 2.23 6.74
CA ALA A 34 5.74 1.68 5.60
C ALA A 34 4.37 2.34 5.40
N ALA A 35 3.60 2.53 6.48
CA ALA A 35 2.31 3.21 6.42
C ALA A 35 2.42 4.68 5.98
N ILE A 36 3.43 5.40 6.48
CA ILE A 36 3.70 6.79 6.09
C ILE A 36 4.06 6.87 4.61
N ILE A 37 4.98 6.03 4.12
CA ILE A 37 5.40 6.03 2.71
C ILE A 37 4.24 5.64 1.80
N MET A 38 3.44 4.65 2.20
CA MET A 38 2.25 4.21 1.47
C MET A 38 1.28 5.38 1.23
N LEU A 39 1.04 6.21 2.25
CA LEU A 39 0.13 7.36 2.12
C LEU A 39 0.77 8.56 1.43
N LEU A 40 1.98 8.95 1.83
CA LEU A 40 2.59 10.21 1.38
C LEU A 40 2.99 10.18 -0.08
N PHE A 41 3.58 9.08 -0.56
CA PHE A 41 4.09 9.00 -1.93
C PHE A 41 3.02 9.35 -3.00
N PRO A 42 1.83 8.72 -3.01
CA PRO A 42 0.79 9.04 -3.96
C PRO A 42 0.15 10.42 -3.75
N ILE A 43 0.07 10.90 -2.51
CA ILE A 43 -0.40 12.28 -2.23
C ILE A 43 0.57 13.29 -2.83
N ILE A 44 1.87 13.12 -2.60
CA ILE A 44 2.92 14.00 -3.15
C ILE A 44 2.89 13.97 -4.68
N PHE A 45 2.72 12.78 -5.27
CA PHE A 45 2.59 12.64 -6.73
C PHE A 45 1.39 13.45 -7.26
N LEU A 46 0.24 13.34 -6.61
CA LEU A 46 -0.97 14.08 -6.98
C LEU A 46 -0.77 15.60 -6.86
N LEU A 47 -0.12 16.07 -5.79
CA LEU A 47 0.14 17.49 -5.58
C LEU A 47 1.19 18.06 -6.55
N SER A 48 2.13 17.23 -7.00
CA SER A 48 3.21 17.66 -7.89
C SER A 48 2.73 17.86 -9.33
N ILE A 49 1.80 17.02 -9.81
CA ILE A 49 1.29 17.07 -11.19
C ILE A 49 -0.24 16.86 -11.18
N PRO A 50 -1.02 17.83 -10.67
CA PRO A 50 -2.44 17.64 -10.38
C PRO A 50 -3.28 17.32 -11.61
N GLU A 51 -3.01 17.96 -12.74
CA GLU A 51 -3.73 17.73 -13.99
C GLU A 51 -3.62 16.28 -14.46
N LYS A 52 -2.39 15.76 -14.49
CA LYS A 52 -2.11 14.37 -14.87
C LYS A 52 -2.53 13.36 -13.80
N GLY A 53 -2.44 13.75 -12.53
CA GLY A 53 -2.90 12.92 -11.42
C GLY A 53 -4.41 12.70 -11.45
N ILE A 54 -5.19 13.76 -11.67
CA ILE A 54 -6.66 13.67 -11.79
C ILE A 54 -7.05 12.87 -13.03
N GLU A 55 -6.43 13.15 -14.19
CA GLU A 55 -6.64 12.40 -15.43
C GLU A 55 -6.37 10.89 -15.22
N PHE A 56 -5.27 10.56 -14.56
CA PHE A 56 -4.92 9.17 -14.24
C PHE A 56 -5.93 8.52 -13.29
N LEU A 57 -6.31 9.18 -12.19
CA LEU A 57 -7.23 8.63 -11.20
C LEU A 57 -8.65 8.43 -11.74
N ALA A 58 -9.11 9.34 -12.59
CA ALA A 58 -10.44 9.30 -13.20
C ALA A 58 -10.55 8.33 -14.39
N TYR A 59 -9.42 7.84 -14.91
CA TYR A 59 -9.40 6.91 -16.05
C TYR A 59 -10.18 5.63 -15.74
N ALA A 60 -11.26 5.40 -16.51
CA ALA A 60 -12.13 4.25 -16.38
C ALA A 60 -11.45 2.99 -16.96
N GLN A 61 -11.43 1.93 -16.16
CA GLN A 61 -10.88 0.63 -16.54
C GLN A 61 -11.99 -0.35 -16.93
N VAL A 62 -13.10 -0.32 -16.19
CA VAL A 62 -14.26 -1.19 -16.43
C VAL A 62 -15.54 -0.40 -16.16
N GLU A 63 -16.53 -0.61 -17.01
CA GLU A 63 -17.85 0.01 -16.89
C GLU A 63 -18.90 -1.10 -16.78
N PHE A 64 -19.80 -0.95 -15.81
CA PHE A 64 -20.90 -1.89 -15.55
C PHE A 64 -22.25 -1.19 -15.73
N PHE A 65 -23.27 -1.96 -16.12
CA PHE A 65 -24.66 -1.51 -16.25
C PHE A 65 -24.83 -0.27 -17.14
N ASN A 66 -24.35 -0.29 -18.39
CA ASN A 66 -24.42 0.85 -19.31
C ASN A 66 -23.89 2.15 -18.69
N GLU A 67 -22.63 2.14 -18.23
CA GLU A 67 -21.92 3.31 -17.67
C GLU A 67 -22.41 3.81 -16.30
N VAL A 68 -23.39 3.15 -15.67
CA VAL A 68 -23.91 3.58 -14.35
C VAL A 68 -22.88 3.38 -13.24
N VAL A 69 -22.02 2.36 -13.34
CA VAL A 69 -20.94 2.11 -12.38
C VAL A 69 -19.62 1.98 -13.09
N THR A 70 -18.71 2.91 -12.84
CA THR A 70 -17.37 2.91 -13.44
C THR A 70 -16.31 2.59 -12.39
N ILE A 71 -15.52 1.55 -12.64
CA ILE A 71 -14.30 1.26 -11.88
C ILE A 71 -13.16 1.99 -12.58
N ASN A 72 -12.65 3.02 -11.92
CA ASN A 72 -11.50 3.79 -12.36
C ASN A 72 -10.24 3.43 -11.56
N ASN A 73 -9.11 4.00 -11.96
CA ASN A 73 -7.82 3.78 -11.29
C ASN A 73 -7.82 4.18 -9.81
N LEU A 74 -8.64 5.16 -9.39
CA LEU A 74 -8.80 5.51 -7.99
C LEU A 74 -9.32 4.33 -7.16
N HIS A 75 -10.34 3.61 -7.66
CA HIS A 75 -10.87 2.44 -6.95
C HIS A 75 -9.82 1.33 -6.81
N ILE A 76 -9.06 1.07 -7.87
CA ILE A 76 -7.98 0.07 -7.86
C ILE A 76 -6.89 0.48 -6.86
N LEU A 77 -6.49 1.75 -6.87
CA LEU A 77 -5.50 2.29 -5.95
C LEU A 77 -5.98 2.16 -4.49
N LEU A 78 -7.23 2.53 -4.21
CA LEU A 78 -7.83 2.40 -2.88
C LEU A 78 -7.91 0.95 -2.42
N PHE A 79 -8.27 0.02 -3.32
CA PHE A 79 -8.30 -1.41 -3.01
C PHE A 79 -6.91 -1.94 -2.62
N ILE A 80 -5.88 -1.55 -3.39
CA ILE A 80 -4.49 -1.91 -3.11
C ILE A 80 -4.03 -1.31 -1.79
N TRP A 81 -4.34 -0.04 -1.52
CA TRP A 81 -4.01 0.61 -0.24
C TRP A 81 -4.70 -0.03 0.94
N ALA A 82 -6.00 -0.32 0.83
CA ALA A 82 -6.74 -0.98 1.89
C ALA A 82 -6.12 -2.35 2.21
N SER A 83 -5.70 -3.09 1.19
CA SER A 83 -5.03 -4.39 1.35
C SER A 83 -3.67 -4.25 2.03
N LEU A 84 -2.82 -3.32 1.58
CA LEU A 84 -1.50 -3.06 2.18
C LEU A 84 -1.64 -2.55 3.62
N PHE A 85 -2.56 -1.63 3.88
CA PHE A 85 -2.85 -1.14 5.21
C PHE A 85 -3.31 -2.26 6.14
N GLY A 86 -4.19 -3.14 5.65
CA GLY A 86 -4.62 -4.33 6.38
C GLY A 86 -3.44 -5.23 6.77
N ILE A 87 -2.51 -5.48 5.84
CA ILE A 87 -1.28 -6.25 6.10
C ILE A 87 -0.41 -5.58 7.16
N ILE A 88 -0.18 -4.27 7.07
CA ILE A 88 0.62 -3.50 8.03
C ILE A 88 -0.01 -3.57 9.42
N MET A 89 -1.30 -3.29 9.52
CA MET A 89 -2.04 -3.33 10.79
C MET A 89 -2.04 -4.72 11.41
N TYR A 90 -2.30 -5.75 10.61
CA TYR A 90 -2.29 -7.13 11.07
C TYR A 90 -0.91 -7.53 11.60
N THR A 91 0.15 -7.18 10.89
CA THR A 91 1.53 -7.48 11.29
C THR A 91 1.90 -6.77 12.59
N GLU A 92 1.49 -5.51 12.76
CA GLU A 92 1.72 -4.74 13.99
C GLU A 92 0.99 -5.36 15.19
N ILE A 93 -0.29 -5.72 15.02
CA ILE A 93 -1.08 -6.37 16.08
C ILE A 93 -0.46 -7.71 16.47
N LEU A 94 -0.10 -8.53 15.48
CA LEU A 94 0.50 -9.84 15.70
C LEU A 94 1.86 -9.73 16.41
N SER A 95 2.70 -8.77 15.99
CA SER A 95 4.00 -8.49 16.61
C SER A 95 3.84 -8.13 18.10
N ARG A 96 2.90 -7.26 18.43
CA ARG A 96 2.59 -6.89 19.81
C ARG A 96 2.10 -8.08 20.63
N TYR A 97 1.22 -8.88 20.07
CA TYR A 97 0.69 -10.06 20.75
C TYR A 97 1.81 -11.06 21.09
N ILE A 98 2.70 -11.35 20.13
CA ILE A 98 3.86 -12.22 20.35
C ILE A 98 4.79 -11.64 21.41
N SER A 99 5.06 -10.33 21.37
CA SER A 99 5.92 -9.68 22.36
C SER A 99 5.35 -9.79 23.79
N LEU A 100 4.04 -9.59 23.97
CA LEU A 100 3.39 -9.76 25.27
C LEU A 100 3.46 -11.20 25.78
N ALA A 101 3.22 -12.17 24.90
CA ALA A 101 3.30 -13.59 25.26
C ALA A 101 4.71 -14.01 25.69
N LEU A 102 5.75 -13.47 25.05
CA LEU A 102 7.15 -13.72 25.43
C LEU A 102 7.49 -13.13 26.80
N VAL A 103 7.01 -11.91 27.09
CA VAL A 103 7.21 -11.27 28.40
C VAL A 103 6.52 -12.07 29.52
N GLU A 104 5.29 -12.54 29.28
CA GLU A 104 4.57 -13.39 30.24
C GLU A 104 5.32 -14.71 30.50
N GLN A 105 5.86 -15.33 29.45
CA GLN A 105 6.64 -16.56 29.56
C GLN A 105 7.91 -16.36 30.40
N ASP A 106 8.64 -15.25 30.21
CA ASP A 106 9.84 -14.95 30.98
C ASP A 106 9.53 -14.69 32.46
N TYR A 107 8.45 -13.96 32.76
CA TYR A 107 7.99 -13.73 34.14
C TYR A 107 7.65 -15.04 34.87
N LEU A 108 6.95 -15.95 34.19
CA LEU A 108 6.59 -17.26 34.76
C LEU A 108 7.81 -18.16 34.96
N LYS A 109 8.86 -18.00 34.16
CA LYS A 109 10.12 -18.72 34.30
C LYS A 109 10.90 -18.24 35.53
N ASP A 110 11.02 -16.92 35.71
CA ASP A 110 11.70 -16.29 36.85
C ASP A 110 11.04 -16.65 38.19
N LYS A 111 9.70 -16.66 38.24
CA LYS A 111 8.94 -17.04 39.45
C LYS A 111 9.11 -18.51 39.89
N LYS A 112 9.56 -19.40 38.99
CA LYS A 112 9.76 -20.83 39.28
C LYS A 112 11.17 -21.17 39.77
N THR A 113 12.13 -20.26 39.62
CA THR A 113 13.51 -20.34 40.12
C THR A 113 13.64 -19.72 41.49
#